data_AF-A0A1Y1MVR6-F1
#
_entry.id   AF-A0A1Y1MVR6-F1
#
_cell.length_a   1.000
_cell.length_b   1.000
_cell.length_c   1.000
_cell.angle_alpha   90.00
_cell.angle_beta   90.00
_cell.angle_gamma   90.00
#
_symmetry.space_group_name_H-M   'P 1'
#
loop_
_entity.id
_entity.type
_entity.pdbx_description
1 polymer ?
#
loop_
_entity_poly.entity_id
_entity_poly.type
_entity_poly.pdbx_seq_one_letter_code
_entity_poly.pdbx_strand_id
1 'polypeptide(L)'
;TLSFTQGLVVGQLSVVLILAAFIKFFIFGDPPSSDVTASLRATERRSRTLAHKQSLLSLRSPSQRQSQYLKRKKSNVLRNPPTLTIGSILSKTYYNVDSHQPESLDWFNVLVAQTIAQFRSDAQHDDAILNSLTKALNGASRPDFIDDIRVTELSLGEDFPIFSNCRIIPVDEDGLGLG
;
A
#
# COMPACT_ATOMS: atom_id res chain seq x y z
N THR A 1 29.32 -29.73 30.95
CA THR A 1 29.97 -28.59 30.29
C THR A 1 29.47 -28.54 28.85
N LEU A 2 28.51 -27.65 28.55
CA LEU A 2 28.03 -27.50 27.16
C LEU A 2 29.17 -26.87 26.35
N SER A 3 29.71 -27.65 25.41
CA SER A 3 30.89 -27.26 24.63
C SER A 3 30.55 -26.06 23.74
N PHE A 4 31.41 -25.05 23.75
CA PHE A 4 31.30 -23.82 22.94
C PHE A 4 31.01 -24.10 21.45
N THR A 5 31.56 -25.18 20.92
CA THR A 5 31.31 -25.64 19.55
C THR A 5 29.87 -26.09 19.30
N GLN A 6 29.17 -26.66 20.28
CA GLN A 6 27.75 -26.99 20.15
C GLN A 6 26.89 -25.72 20.10
N GLY A 7 27.22 -24.71 20.92
CA GLY A 7 26.55 -23.41 20.88
C GLY A 7 26.73 -22.70 19.52
N LEU A 8 27.94 -22.74 18.96
CA LEU A 8 28.23 -22.16 17.65
C LEU A 8 27.47 -22.88 16.53
N VAL A 9 27.45 -24.21 16.53
CA VAL A 9 26.73 -25.00 15.51
C VAL A 9 25.23 -24.76 15.59
N VAL A 10 24.64 -24.74 16.79
CA VAL A 10 23.21 -24.44 16.99
C VAL A 10 22.87 -23.02 16.55
N GLY A 11 23.74 -22.05 16.82
CA GLY A 11 23.56 -20.67 16.38
C GLY A 11 23.60 -20.52 14.86
N GLN A 12 24.57 -21.15 14.19
CA GLN A 12 24.66 -21.15 12.73
C GLN A 12 23.43 -21.82 12.09
N LEU A 13 22.96 -22.93 12.66
CA LEU A 13 21.78 -23.64 12.18
C LEU A 13 20.50 -22.80 12.35
N SER A 14 20.39 -22.02 13.44
CA SER A 14 19.24 -21.12 13.65
C SER A 14 19.24 -19.96 12.66
N VAL A 15 20.40 -19.38 12.36
CA VAL A 15 20.54 -18.30 11.38
C VAL A 15 20.19 -18.79 9.98
N VAL A 16 20.66 -19.99 9.59
CA VAL A 16 20.33 -20.59 8.30
C VAL A 16 18.82 -20.88 8.19
N LEU A 17 18.18 -21.38 9.25
CA LEU A 17 16.74 -21.61 9.26
C LEU A 17 15.93 -20.32 9.13
N ILE A 18 16.33 -19.26 9.83
CA ILE A 18 15.67 -17.95 9.75
C ILE A 18 15.85 -17.37 8.34
N LEU A 19 17.04 -17.47 7.75
CA LEU A 19 17.31 -16.99 6.40
C LEU A 19 16.51 -17.77 5.34
N ALA A 20 16.42 -19.10 5.49
CA ALA A 20 15.62 -19.94 4.61
C ALA A 20 14.12 -19.62 4.72
N ALA A 21 13.61 -19.40 5.94
CA ALA A 21 12.25 -18.95 6.16
C ALA A 21 12.01 -17.56 5.56
N PHE A 22 12.94 -16.62 5.73
CA PHE A 22 12.86 -15.30 5.13
C PHE A 22 12.79 -15.38 3.60
N ILE A 23 13.67 -16.14 2.95
CA ILE A 23 13.60 -16.30 1.49
C ILE A 23 12.28 -16.98 1.06
N LYS A 24 11.86 -18.04 1.76
CA LYS A 24 10.63 -18.76 1.42
C LYS A 24 9.36 -17.92 1.63
N PHE A 25 9.30 -17.09 2.67
CA PHE A 25 8.08 -16.37 3.06
C PHE A 25 8.07 -14.89 2.65
N PHE A 26 9.23 -14.24 2.47
CA PHE A 26 9.33 -12.84 2.03
C PHE A 26 9.64 -12.71 0.54
N ILE A 27 10.43 -13.62 -0.05
CA ILE A 27 10.77 -13.56 -1.49
C ILE A 27 9.83 -14.44 -2.33
N PHE A 28 9.57 -15.68 -1.92
CA PHE A 28 8.67 -16.61 -2.62
C PHE A 28 7.34 -16.84 -1.90
N GLY A 29 7.05 -16.04 -0.88
CA GLY A 29 5.79 -16.13 -0.16
C GLY A 29 4.70 -15.47 -0.98
N ASP A 30 4.05 -16.23 -1.84
CA ASP A 30 2.82 -15.77 -2.48
C ASP A 30 1.86 -15.31 -1.38
N PRO A 31 1.40 -14.04 -1.40
CA PRO A 31 0.45 -13.57 -0.40
C PRO A 31 -0.77 -14.48 -0.44
N PRO A 32 -1.33 -14.89 0.72
CA PRO A 32 -2.52 -15.73 0.74
C PRO A 32 -3.58 -15.04 -0.13
N SER A 33 -4.13 -15.79 -1.09
CA SER A 33 -5.00 -15.26 -2.12
C SER A 33 -6.04 -14.33 -1.50
N SER A 34 -6.20 -13.15 -2.12
CA SER A 34 -7.07 -12.07 -1.63
C SER A 34 -8.48 -12.58 -1.31
N ASP A 35 -8.95 -13.59 -2.03
CA ASP A 35 -10.24 -14.28 -1.83
C ASP A 35 -10.35 -15.02 -0.49
N VAL A 36 -9.29 -15.70 -0.04
CA VAL A 36 -9.31 -16.40 1.26
C VAL A 36 -9.32 -15.39 2.40
N THR A 37 -8.55 -14.32 2.29
CA THR A 37 -8.55 -13.27 3.32
C THR A 37 -9.85 -12.45 3.31
N ALA A 38 -10.45 -12.23 2.13
CA ALA A 38 -11.75 -11.58 1.99
C ALA A 38 -12.88 -12.45 2.55
N SER A 39 -12.86 -13.76 2.31
CA SER A 39 -13.89 -14.69 2.81
C SER A 39 -13.85 -14.83 4.34
N LEU A 40 -12.67 -14.84 4.96
CA LEU A 40 -12.51 -14.82 6.42
C LEU A 40 -13.03 -13.51 7.05
N ARG A 41 -12.71 -12.37 6.44
CA ARG A 41 -13.25 -11.06 6.90
C ARG A 41 -14.75 -10.93 6.65
N ALA A 42 -15.27 -11.52 5.58
CA ALA A 42 -16.70 -11.54 5.27
C ALA A 42 -17.48 -12.40 6.27
N THR A 43 -16.94 -13.56 6.67
CA THR A 43 -17.55 -14.40 7.70
C THR A 43 -17.52 -13.74 9.08
N GLU A 44 -16.43 -13.03 9.42
CA GLU A 44 -16.37 -12.23 10.65
C GLU A 44 -17.40 -11.07 10.65
N ARG A 45 -17.56 -10.36 9.53
CA ARG A 45 -18.59 -9.31 9.40
C ARG A 45 -20.00 -9.89 9.49
N ARG A 46 -20.24 -11.08 8.94
CA ARG A 46 -21.53 -11.77 8.98
C ARG A 46 -21.91 -12.21 10.40
N SER A 47 -20.96 -12.69 11.21
CA SER A 47 -21.23 -13.05 12.61
C SER A 47 -21.55 -11.81 13.46
N ARG A 48 -20.84 -10.69 13.25
CA ARG A 48 -21.10 -9.41 13.95
C ARG A 48 -22.48 -8.82 13.66
N THR A 49 -22.94 -8.93 12.41
CA THR A 49 -24.27 -8.42 12.00
C THR A 49 -25.42 -9.29 12.50
N LEU A 50 -25.24 -10.62 12.57
CA LEU A 50 -26.26 -11.53 13.10
C LEU A 50 -26.44 -11.38 14.62
N ALA A 51 -25.36 -11.24 15.38
CA ALA A 51 -25.44 -10.97 16.82
C ALA A 51 -26.14 -9.63 17.12
N HIS A 52 -25.89 -8.60 16.30
CA HIS A 52 -26.56 -7.31 16.43
C HIS A 52 -28.07 -7.40 16.12
N LYS A 53 -28.48 -8.20 15.13
CA LYS A 53 -29.91 -8.42 14.83
C LYS A 53 -30.63 -9.16 15.96
N GLN A 54 -30.00 -10.18 16.55
CA GLN A 54 -30.58 -10.89 17.69
C GLN A 54 -30.72 -9.99 18.94
N SER A 55 -29.75 -9.11 19.19
CA SER A 55 -29.81 -8.13 20.28
C SER A 55 -30.93 -7.09 20.12
N LEU A 56 -31.25 -6.66 18.89
CA LEU A 56 -32.36 -5.72 18.65
C LEU A 56 -33.75 -6.37 18.69
N LEU A 57 -33.84 -7.67 18.43
CA LEU A 57 -35.09 -8.41 18.50
C LEU A 57 -35.50 -8.76 19.94
N SER A 58 -34.56 -8.84 20.90
CA SER A 58 -34.88 -9.06 22.32
C SER A 58 -35.33 -7.80 23.07
N LEU A 59 -35.23 -6.62 22.45
CA LEU A 59 -35.64 -5.33 23.06
C LEU A 59 -37.07 -4.93 22.68
N ARG A 60 -37.75 -5.67 21.79
CA ARG A 60 -39.13 -5.38 21.39
C ARG A 60 -40.13 -6.16 22.24
N SER A 61 -40.16 -5.85 23.53
CA SER A 61 -41.30 -6.15 24.40
C SER A 61 -42.30 -5.00 24.29
N PRO A 62 -43.58 -5.23 23.98
CA PRO A 62 -44.56 -4.17 23.87
C PRO A 62 -45.07 -3.80 25.27
N SER A 63 -44.35 -2.94 25.99
CA SER A 63 -44.95 -2.26 27.14
C SER A 63 -44.33 -0.88 27.41
N GLN A 64 -45.22 0.11 27.33
CA GLN A 64 -45.31 1.33 28.13
C GLN A 64 -44.04 2.18 28.41
N ARG A 65 -44.08 3.39 27.83
CA ARG A 65 -43.88 4.70 28.49
C ARG A 65 -42.68 4.87 29.43
N GLN A 66 -41.64 5.55 28.96
CA GLN A 66 -41.20 6.87 29.46
C GLN A 66 -39.91 7.30 28.74
N SER A 67 -39.97 8.47 28.14
CA SER A 67 -38.87 9.14 27.45
C SER A 67 -37.80 9.63 28.43
N GLN A 68 -36.91 8.73 28.84
CA GLN A 68 -35.63 9.10 29.43
C GLN A 68 -34.55 9.12 28.34
N TYR A 69 -34.28 10.31 27.82
CA TYR A 69 -33.13 10.58 26.97
C TYR A 69 -31.84 10.47 27.79
N LEU A 70 -31.32 9.25 27.92
CA LEU A 70 -29.98 9.01 28.44
C LEU A 70 -28.98 9.69 27.52
N LYS A 71 -28.44 10.84 27.94
CA LYS A 71 -27.29 11.49 27.29
C LYS A 71 -26.10 10.54 27.37
N ARG A 72 -25.92 9.72 26.34
CA ARG A 72 -24.74 8.87 26.15
C ARG A 72 -23.51 9.78 26.07
N LYS A 73 -22.82 9.97 27.21
CA LYS A 73 -21.49 10.59 27.22
C LYS A 73 -20.59 9.70 26.36
N LYS A 74 -20.16 10.23 25.20
CA LYS A 74 -19.12 9.61 24.40
C LYS A 74 -17.87 9.49 25.28
N SER A 75 -17.39 8.26 25.46
CA SER A 75 -16.19 7.97 26.23
C SER A 75 -14.97 8.62 25.57
N ASN A 76 -14.40 9.65 26.19
CA ASN A 76 -13.11 10.27 25.82
C ASN A 76 -11.91 9.39 26.24
N VAL A 77 -12.02 8.06 26.13
CA VAL A 77 -10.93 7.13 26.47
C VAL A 77 -9.87 7.09 25.36
N LEU A 78 -10.26 7.43 24.13
CA LEU A 78 -9.32 7.82 23.10
C LEU A 78 -9.20 9.34 23.18
N ARG A 79 -8.13 9.83 23.82
CA ARG A 79 -7.71 11.23 23.66
C ARG A 79 -7.69 11.51 22.16
N ASN A 80 -8.51 12.44 21.68
CA ASN A 80 -8.41 12.87 20.29
C ASN A 80 -6.93 13.26 20.06
N PRO A 81 -6.21 12.60 19.15
CA PRO A 81 -4.86 13.01 18.85
C PRO A 81 -4.91 14.48 18.41
N PRO A 82 -3.95 15.31 18.84
CA PRO A 82 -3.86 16.67 18.34
C PRO A 82 -3.85 16.62 16.82
N THR A 83 -4.62 17.49 16.18
CA THR A 83 -4.65 17.61 14.72
C THR A 83 -3.22 17.69 14.21
N LEU A 84 -2.79 16.71 13.41
CA LEU A 84 -1.45 16.70 12.82
C LEU A 84 -1.40 17.81 11.78
N THR A 85 -1.00 19.01 12.21
CA THR A 85 -0.69 20.10 11.29
C THR A 85 0.63 19.77 10.57
N ILE A 86 0.80 20.26 9.35
CA ILE A 86 2.04 20.05 8.56
C ILE A 86 3.27 20.49 9.37
N GLY A 87 3.18 21.62 10.09
CA GLY A 87 4.25 22.06 10.99
C GLY A 87 4.57 21.07 12.13
N SER A 88 3.55 20.37 12.67
CA SER A 88 3.78 19.31 13.68
C SER A 88 4.44 18.06 13.08
N ILE A 89 4.22 17.78 11.79
CA ILE A 89 4.88 16.69 11.08
C ILE A 89 6.34 17.07 10.83
N LEU A 90 6.59 18.23 10.22
CA LEU A 90 7.92 18.74 9.91
C LEU A 90 8.82 18.84 11.15
N SER A 91 8.30 19.39 12.24
CA SER A 91 9.03 19.46 13.53
C SER A 91 9.34 18.10 14.13
N LYS A 92 8.43 17.13 14.02
CA LYS A 92 8.66 15.75 14.51
C LYS A 92 9.57 14.94 13.60
N THR A 93 9.60 15.26 12.32
CA THR A 93 10.53 14.67 11.34
C THR A 93 11.86 15.43 11.28
N TYR A 94 12.05 16.46 12.12
CA TYR A 94 13.24 17.31 12.15
C TYR A 94 13.58 17.94 10.80
N TYR A 95 12.57 18.15 9.96
CA TYR A 95 12.73 18.68 8.61
C TYR A 95 12.40 20.17 8.59
N ASN A 96 13.38 20.99 8.22
CA ASN A 96 13.19 22.42 8.04
C ASN A 96 13.23 22.77 6.55
N VAL A 97 12.11 23.20 6.00
CA VAL A 97 11.93 23.52 4.57
C VAL A 97 12.99 24.50 4.06
N ASP A 98 13.36 25.51 4.86
CA ASP A 98 14.21 26.62 4.40
C ASP A 98 15.70 26.28 4.44
N SER A 99 16.12 25.39 5.35
CA SER A 99 17.54 25.13 5.62
C SER A 99 18.01 23.73 5.25
N HIS A 100 17.09 22.83 4.90
CA HIS A 100 17.45 21.44 4.60
C HIS A 100 18.07 21.33 3.20
N GLN A 101 19.21 20.63 3.13
CA GLN A 101 19.89 20.40 1.85
C GLN A 101 19.09 19.40 1.00
N PRO A 102 19.19 19.46 -0.34
CA PRO A 102 18.55 18.49 -1.21
C PRO A 102 19.08 17.08 -0.91
N GLU A 103 18.18 16.11 -0.81
CA GLU A 103 18.56 14.73 -0.52
C GLU A 103 18.87 13.96 -1.82
N SER A 104 19.85 13.04 -1.74
CA SER A 104 20.09 12.06 -2.79
C SER A 104 19.08 10.91 -2.69
N LEU A 105 18.64 10.42 -3.85
CA LEU A 105 17.67 9.33 -3.97
C LEU A 105 18.30 8.10 -4.64
N ASP A 106 19.60 7.88 -4.48
CA ASP A 106 20.34 6.85 -5.22
C ASP A 106 19.82 5.44 -4.90
N TRP A 107 19.53 5.15 -3.63
CA TRP A 107 18.95 3.86 -3.23
C TRP A 107 17.56 3.65 -3.87
N PHE A 108 16.76 4.70 -3.97
CA PHE A 108 15.43 4.67 -4.57
C PHE A 108 15.53 4.49 -6.09
N ASN A 109 16.48 5.17 -6.75
CA ASN A 109 16.78 5.00 -8.16
C ASN A 109 17.09 3.54 -8.49
N VAL A 110 17.90 2.88 -7.67
CA VAL A 110 18.22 1.45 -7.85
C VAL A 110 16.98 0.57 -7.73
N LEU A 111 16.12 0.81 -6.73
CA LEU A 111 14.89 0.02 -6.55
C LEU A 111 13.87 0.25 -7.67
N VAL A 112 13.70 1.50 -8.11
CA VAL A 112 12.83 1.83 -9.24
C VAL A 112 13.38 1.23 -10.53
N ALA A 113 14.69 1.32 -10.75
CA ALA A 113 15.34 0.69 -11.91
C ALA A 113 15.15 -0.83 -11.91
N GLN A 114 15.34 -1.50 -10.76
CA GLN A 114 15.08 -2.94 -10.62
C GLN A 114 13.61 -3.28 -10.94
N THR A 115 12.68 -2.47 -10.43
CA THR A 115 11.25 -2.67 -10.66
C THR A 115 10.89 -2.48 -12.13
N ILE A 116 11.38 -1.42 -12.77
CA ILE A 116 11.17 -1.17 -14.20
C ILE A 116 11.82 -2.27 -15.05
N ALA A 117 13.02 -2.74 -14.68
CA ALA A 117 13.68 -3.84 -15.38
C ALA A 117 12.86 -5.13 -15.33
N GLN A 118 12.26 -5.45 -14.19
CA GLN A 118 11.32 -6.58 -14.06
C GLN A 118 10.10 -6.39 -14.95
N PHE A 119 9.44 -5.22 -14.89
CA PHE A 119 8.30 -4.93 -15.77
C PHE A 119 8.65 -5.01 -17.25
N ARG A 120 9.85 -4.60 -17.66
CA ARG A 120 10.32 -4.71 -19.04
C ARG A 120 10.53 -6.16 -19.45
N SER A 121 11.14 -6.98 -18.58
CA SER A 121 11.29 -8.42 -18.82
C SER A 121 9.93 -9.10 -18.96
N ASP A 122 8.99 -8.79 -18.09
CA ASP A 122 7.64 -9.35 -18.13
C ASP A 122 6.90 -8.91 -19.40
N ALA A 123 6.97 -7.62 -19.73
CA ALA A 123 6.33 -7.04 -20.91
C ALA A 123 6.87 -7.58 -22.24
N GLN A 124 8.15 -7.97 -22.29
CA GLN A 124 8.73 -8.60 -23.49
C GLN A 124 8.15 -9.99 -23.77
N HIS A 125 7.68 -10.68 -22.74
CA HIS A 125 7.09 -12.01 -22.87
C HIS A 125 5.55 -11.98 -22.87
N ASP A 126 4.95 -10.84 -22.52
CA ASP A 126 3.51 -10.71 -22.35
C ASP A 126 2.85 -9.91 -23.48
N ASP A 127 2.25 -10.64 -24.43
CA ASP A 127 1.41 -10.09 -25.50
C ASP A 127 0.16 -9.36 -24.95
N ALA A 128 -0.20 -9.51 -23.66
CA ALA A 128 -1.34 -8.82 -23.07
C ALA A 128 -1.17 -7.29 -23.10
N ILE A 129 0.06 -6.77 -23.04
CA ILE A 129 0.32 -5.33 -23.11
C ILE A 129 0.08 -4.81 -24.53
N LEU A 130 0.56 -5.51 -25.56
CA LEU A 130 0.30 -5.17 -26.96
C LEU A 130 -1.20 -5.22 -27.27
N ASN A 131 -1.89 -6.24 -26.78
CA ASN A 131 -3.34 -6.39 -26.93
C ASN A 131 -4.11 -5.30 -26.19
N SER A 132 -3.70 -4.94 -24.97
CA SER A 132 -4.33 -3.89 -24.18
C SER A 132 -4.12 -2.51 -24.79
N LEU A 133 -2.92 -2.23 -25.32
CA LEU A 133 -2.60 -0.99 -26.02
C LEU A 133 -3.37 -0.89 -27.34
N THR A 134 -3.39 -1.97 -28.13
CA THR A 134 -4.19 -2.08 -29.37
C THR A 134 -5.67 -1.83 -29.08
N LYS A 135 -6.21 -2.43 -28.01
CA LYS A 135 -7.59 -2.23 -27.58
C LYS A 135 -7.87 -0.80 -27.10
N ALA A 136 -6.93 -0.19 -26.39
CA ALA A 136 -7.06 1.20 -25.92
C ALA A 136 -7.04 2.19 -27.09
N LEU A 137 -6.17 1.97 -28.09
CA LEU A 137 -6.05 2.81 -29.29
C LEU A 137 -7.27 2.68 -30.21
N ASN A 138 -7.83 1.48 -30.36
CA ASN A 138 -9.07 1.26 -31.10
C ASN A 138 -10.35 1.53 -30.29
N GLY A 139 -10.23 2.10 -29.09
CA GLY A 139 -11.35 2.48 -28.25
C GLY A 139 -12.07 3.75 -28.73
N ALA A 140 -12.62 4.51 -27.78
CA ALA A 140 -13.45 5.70 -28.07
C ALA A 140 -12.72 6.87 -28.77
N SER A 141 -11.40 6.78 -28.93
CA SER A 141 -10.57 7.84 -29.50
C SER A 141 -10.23 7.62 -30.99
N ARG A 142 -10.74 6.56 -31.63
CA ARG A 142 -10.44 6.27 -33.05
C ARG A 142 -11.36 7.08 -33.98
N PRO A 143 -10.82 7.93 -34.88
CA PRO A 143 -11.61 8.62 -35.89
C PRO A 143 -12.15 7.68 -36.99
N ASP A 144 -13.30 8.00 -37.58
CA ASP A 144 -13.98 7.16 -38.59
C ASP A 144 -13.19 6.95 -39.90
N PHE A 145 -12.15 7.75 -40.15
CA PHE A 145 -11.29 7.63 -41.33
C PHE A 145 -10.09 6.67 -41.14
N ILE A 146 -9.84 6.19 -39.91
CA ILE A 146 -8.74 5.28 -39.59
C ILE A 146 -9.27 3.86 -39.37
N ASP A 147 -8.69 2.91 -40.09
CA ASP A 147 -8.95 1.47 -39.93
C ASP A 147 -8.25 0.89 -38.69
N ASP A 148 -8.41 -0.40 -38.39
CA ASP A 148 -7.87 -1.04 -37.18
C ASP A 148 -6.37 -0.79 -36.95
N ILE A 149 -6.05 -0.12 -35.83
CA ILE A 149 -4.68 0.22 -35.44
C ILE A 149 -4.09 -1.00 -34.73
N ARG A 150 -3.12 -1.69 -35.34
CA ARG A 150 -2.43 -2.83 -34.72
C ARG A 150 -1.04 -2.42 -34.25
N VAL A 151 -0.74 -2.63 -32.97
CA VAL A 151 0.60 -2.44 -32.42
C VAL A 151 1.43 -3.68 -32.77
N THR A 152 2.47 -3.53 -33.59
CA THR A 152 3.35 -4.64 -34.01
C THR A 152 4.52 -4.84 -33.07
N GLU A 153 5.07 -3.75 -32.53
CA GLU A 153 6.26 -3.78 -31.69
C GLU A 153 6.17 -2.69 -30.60
N LEU A 154 6.73 -2.98 -29.43
CA LEU A 154 6.82 -2.05 -28.31
C LEU A 154 8.26 -2.01 -27.80
N SER A 155 8.87 -0.82 -27.84
CA SER A 155 10.18 -0.58 -27.22
C SER A 155 10.00 0.27 -25.97
N LEU A 156 10.42 -0.27 -24.82
CA LEU A 156 10.31 0.38 -23.51
C LEU A 156 11.54 1.23 -23.16
N GLY A 157 12.47 1.45 -24.10
CA GLY A 157 13.74 2.15 -23.90
C GLY A 157 14.76 1.30 -23.14
N GLU A 158 15.98 1.78 -22.91
CA GLU A 158 17.02 1.05 -22.16
C GLU A 158 17.43 1.71 -20.84
N ASP A 159 17.29 3.04 -20.75
CA ASP A 159 17.67 3.83 -19.60
C ASP A 159 16.63 3.84 -18.48
N PHE A 160 17.06 4.27 -17.29
CA PHE A 160 16.21 4.41 -16.12
C PHE A 160 16.04 5.88 -15.73
N PRO A 161 14.85 6.27 -15.23
CA PRO A 161 14.63 7.61 -14.71
C PRO A 161 15.50 7.85 -13.47
N ILE A 162 16.16 9.02 -13.42
CA ILE A 162 17.04 9.41 -12.31
C ILE A 162 16.33 10.45 -11.46
N PHE A 163 16.06 10.11 -10.20
CA PHE A 163 15.54 11.03 -9.20
C PHE A 163 16.69 11.62 -8.40
N SER A 164 16.70 12.94 -8.24
CA SER A 164 17.72 13.68 -7.50
C SER A 164 17.13 14.96 -6.92
N ASN A 165 17.86 15.61 -6.02
CA ASN A 165 17.47 16.89 -5.42
C ASN A 165 16.09 16.87 -4.75
N CYS A 166 15.80 15.83 -3.97
CA CYS A 166 14.51 15.72 -3.28
C CYS A 166 14.38 16.81 -2.19
N ARG A 167 13.27 17.55 -2.21
CA ARG A 167 12.96 18.61 -1.24
C ARG A 167 11.49 18.59 -0.89
N ILE A 168 11.18 18.88 0.37
CA ILE A 168 9.80 19.05 0.84
C ILE A 168 9.47 20.54 0.79
N ILE A 169 8.41 20.89 0.06
CA ILE A 169 7.91 22.26 -0.06
C ILE A 169 6.46 22.27 0.45
N PRO A 170 6.09 23.22 1.32
CA PRO A 170 4.70 23.38 1.74
C PRO A 170 3.88 23.81 0.53
N VAL A 171 2.73 23.16 0.34
CA VAL A 171 1.76 23.58 -0.66
C VAL A 171 0.85 24.61 0.00
N ASP A 172 0.92 25.86 -0.44
CA ASP A 172 -0.04 26.88 -0.04
C ASP A 172 -1.42 26.58 -0.64
N GLU A 173 -2.49 27.02 0.03
CA GLU A 173 -3.90 26.73 -0.32
C GLU A 173 -4.30 27.16 -1.75
N ASP A 174 -3.50 27.99 -2.43
CA ASP A 174 -3.71 28.43 -3.81
C ASP A 174 -2.89 27.66 -4.87
N GLY A 175 -2.14 26.60 -4.48
CA GLY A 175 -1.50 25.66 -5.42
C GLY A 175 -0.41 26.22 -6.33
N LEU A 176 0.01 27.48 -6.13
CA LEU A 176 1.05 28.17 -6.89
C LEU A 176 2.20 28.58 -5.96
N GLY A 177 3.02 27.62 -5.57
CA GLY A 177 4.32 27.91 -4.95
C GLY A 177 5.32 28.34 -6.04
N LEU A 178 5.50 29.65 -6.21
CA LEU A 178 6.56 30.25 -7.00
C LEU A 178 7.85 30.35 -6.18
N GLY A 179 8.95 29.82 -6.73
CA GLY A 179 10.32 30.34 -6.56
C GLY A 179 11.06 29.92 -5.29
#